data_AF-A0A519K1S4-F1
#
_entry.id   AF-A0A519K1S4-F1
#
_cell.length_a   1.000
_cell.length_b   1.000
_cell.length_c   1.000
_cell.angle_alpha   90.00
_cell.angle_beta   90.00
_cell.angle_gamma   90.00
#
_symmetry.space_group_name_H-M   'P 1'
#
loop_
_entity.id
_entity.type
_entity.pdbx_description
1 polymer ?
#
loop_
_entity_poly.entity_id
_entity_poly.type
_entity_poly.pdbx_seq_one_letter_code
_entity_poly.pdbx_strand_id
1 'polypeptide(L)'
;MNIKTSFLILFLLTCESSYSQGDSLRQIDSLSQVLKKPLTDTQKVETLIALAEAYYTNAPSKAMAFCFEAKNLSEKINFQDGLANSYGWLAFLYEQEGKIPQALEYNYKALAISRKAKNKKDEGTILNNIAAIYKNQGKIIEALEFHQRSLKLKKEIGDKGGISSSYNNIGLIYAGQGRIADALEYYSRSLKIEEDLNNADEFRLRS
;
A
#
# COMPACT_ATOMS: atom_id res chain seq x y z
N MET A 1 -24.80 -43.60 -26.43
CA MET A 1 -23.79 -43.20 -27.43
C MET A 1 -24.23 -41.85 -27.97
N ASN A 2 -23.62 -40.68 -27.72
CA ASN A 2 -22.34 -40.30 -27.14
C ASN A 2 -22.51 -38.99 -26.34
N ILE A 3 -21.82 -38.91 -25.22
CA ILE A 3 -21.51 -37.70 -24.45
C ILE A 3 -20.27 -37.08 -25.09
N LYS A 4 -20.25 -35.76 -25.36
CA LYS A 4 -19.06 -34.87 -25.23
C LYS A 4 -19.32 -33.44 -25.77
N THR A 5 -18.88 -32.47 -24.95
CA THR A 5 -18.30 -31.13 -25.28
C THR A 5 -19.20 -30.11 -25.99
N SER A 6 -19.45 -28.89 -25.49
CA SER A 6 -18.49 -27.96 -24.89
C SER A 6 -19.15 -27.03 -23.87
N PHE A 7 -18.78 -27.18 -22.60
CA PHE A 7 -18.83 -26.11 -21.60
C PHE A 7 -17.42 -25.53 -21.52
N LEU A 8 -17.19 -24.34 -22.05
CA LEU A 8 -16.06 -23.50 -21.71
C LEU A 8 -16.47 -22.06 -22.01
N ILE A 9 -16.07 -21.12 -21.16
CA ILE A 9 -16.46 -19.69 -21.13
C ILE A 9 -17.68 -19.43 -20.21
N LEU A 10 -17.56 -19.77 -18.93
CA LEU A 10 -18.01 -18.91 -17.81
C LEU A 10 -17.42 -19.38 -16.46
N PHE A 11 -16.10 -19.42 -16.32
CA PHE A 11 -15.45 -19.75 -15.05
C PHE A 11 -14.09 -19.04 -14.86
N LEU A 12 -14.04 -17.73 -15.07
CA LEU A 12 -12.83 -16.93 -14.80
C LEU A 12 -13.03 -15.73 -13.87
N LEU A 13 -14.21 -15.52 -13.27
CA LEU A 13 -14.37 -14.48 -12.23
C LEU A 13 -14.47 -15.03 -10.79
N THR A 14 -14.38 -16.35 -10.60
CA THR A 14 -14.25 -16.98 -9.27
C THR A 14 -12.93 -17.71 -9.08
N CYS A 15 -12.11 -17.84 -10.14
CA CYS A 15 -10.84 -18.56 -10.12
C CYS A 15 -9.66 -17.67 -9.69
N GLU A 16 -9.68 -16.36 -10.00
CA GLU A 16 -8.62 -15.44 -9.56
C GLU A 16 -8.64 -15.21 -8.05
N SER A 17 -9.83 -15.10 -7.45
CA SER A 17 -9.97 -14.95 -6.00
C SER A 17 -9.58 -16.21 -5.23
N SER A 18 -9.80 -17.40 -5.80
CA SER A 18 -9.41 -18.67 -5.16
C SER A 18 -7.93 -18.98 -5.32
N TYR A 19 -7.30 -18.55 -6.42
CA TYR A 19 -5.86 -18.62 -6.62
C TYR A 19 -5.11 -17.66 -5.67
N SER A 20 -5.54 -16.40 -5.59
CA SER A 20 -4.93 -15.42 -4.68
C SER A 20 -5.17 -15.73 -3.20
N GLN A 21 -6.33 -16.31 -2.84
CA GLN A 21 -6.60 -16.81 -1.49
C GLN A 21 -5.75 -18.03 -1.13
N GLY A 22 -5.52 -18.95 -2.08
CA GLY A 22 -4.67 -20.12 -1.88
C GLY A 22 -3.22 -19.73 -1.57
N ASP A 23 -2.69 -18.73 -2.28
CA ASP A 23 -1.34 -18.23 -2.03
C ASP A 23 -1.23 -17.45 -0.71
N SER A 24 -2.25 -16.67 -0.35
CA SER A 24 -2.31 -15.96 0.94
C SER A 24 -2.34 -16.93 2.13
N LEU A 25 -3.12 -18.02 2.03
CA LEU A 25 -3.18 -19.05 3.08
C LEU A 25 -1.86 -19.81 3.23
N ARG A 26 -1.21 -20.18 2.11
CA ARG A 26 0.12 -20.80 2.12
C ARG A 26 1.18 -19.87 2.74
N GLN A 27 1.12 -18.58 2.43
CA GLN A 27 2.00 -17.57 3.02
C GLN A 27 1.77 -17.46 4.54
N ILE A 28 0.51 -17.40 4.98
CA ILE A 28 0.13 -17.41 6.40
C ILE A 28 0.70 -18.63 7.13
N ASP A 29 0.52 -19.83 6.57
CA ASP A 29 0.99 -21.07 7.18
C ASP A 29 2.52 -21.07 7.31
N SER A 30 3.21 -20.63 6.26
CA SER A 30 4.67 -20.53 6.22
C SER A 30 5.19 -19.55 7.27
N LEU A 31 4.62 -18.35 7.34
CA LEU A 31 5.00 -17.32 8.32
C LEU A 31 4.67 -17.75 9.76
N SER A 32 3.54 -18.43 9.97
CA SER A 32 3.15 -18.96 11.27
C SER A 32 4.11 -20.04 11.77
N GLN A 33 4.72 -20.82 10.86
CA GLN A 33 5.77 -21.77 11.21
C GLN A 33 7.09 -21.07 11.54
N VAL A 34 7.46 -20.03 10.79
CA VAL A 34 8.66 -19.22 11.06
C VAL A 34 8.59 -18.60 12.46
N LEU A 35 7.42 -18.08 12.86
CA LEU A 35 7.21 -17.47 14.17
C LEU A 35 7.41 -18.44 15.35
N LYS A 36 7.32 -19.76 15.12
CA LYS A 36 7.55 -20.79 16.15
C LYS A 36 9.03 -21.12 16.36
N LYS A 37 9.91 -20.68 15.45
CA LYS A 37 11.35 -20.89 15.55
C LYS A 37 11.99 -19.83 16.44
N PRO A 38 13.19 -20.07 17.00
CA PRO A 38 13.95 -19.01 17.66
C PRO A 38 14.30 -17.93 16.62
N LEU A 39 13.78 -16.72 16.83
CA LEU A 39 14.00 -15.54 16.01
C LEU A 39 14.64 -14.45 16.87
N THR A 40 15.38 -13.54 16.24
CA THR A 40 15.72 -12.28 16.90
C THR A 40 14.45 -11.44 17.09
N ASP A 41 14.44 -10.52 18.06
CA ASP A 41 13.25 -9.68 18.29
C ASP A 41 12.88 -8.86 17.04
N THR A 42 13.86 -8.41 16.26
CA THR A 42 13.66 -7.73 14.97
C THR A 42 12.99 -8.63 13.93
N GLN A 43 13.50 -9.86 13.75
CA GLN A 43 12.90 -10.83 12.83
C GLN A 43 11.47 -11.21 13.25
N LYS A 44 11.22 -11.26 14.56
CA LYS A 44 9.87 -11.48 15.09
C LYS A 44 8.94 -10.33 14.69
N VAL A 45 9.37 -9.07 14.86
CA VAL A 45 8.59 -7.89 14.41
C VAL A 45 8.28 -7.97 12.92
N GLU A 46 9.29 -8.22 12.08
CA GLU A 46 9.12 -8.32 10.63
C GLU A 46 8.13 -9.43 10.24
N THR A 47 8.22 -10.58 10.90
CA THR A 47 7.31 -11.71 10.69
C THR A 47 5.87 -11.36 11.09
N LEU A 48 5.68 -10.65 12.21
CA LEU A 48 4.36 -10.18 12.67
C LEU A 48 3.74 -9.20 11.68
N ILE A 49 4.53 -8.27 11.14
CA ILE A 49 4.08 -7.32 10.12
C ILE A 49 3.67 -8.05 8.83
N ALA A 50 4.49 -9.01 8.37
CA ALA A 50 4.17 -9.82 7.20
C ALA A 50 2.91 -10.67 7.41
N LEU A 51 2.67 -11.18 8.62
CA LEU A 51 1.43 -11.85 8.97
C LEU A 51 0.23 -10.89 8.92
N ALA A 52 0.39 -9.67 9.43
CA ALA A 52 -0.67 -8.67 9.36
C ALA A 52 -1.07 -8.34 7.92
N GLU A 53 -0.07 -8.16 7.04
CA GLU A 53 -0.27 -8.00 5.60
C GLU A 53 -0.99 -9.20 4.99
N ALA A 54 -0.59 -10.43 5.30
CA ALA A 54 -1.25 -11.60 4.74
C ALA A 54 -2.70 -11.78 5.26
N TYR A 55 -3.01 -11.25 6.45
CA TYR A 55 -4.33 -11.39 7.07
C TYR A 55 -5.30 -10.23 6.81
N TYR A 56 -4.88 -9.07 6.28
CA TYR A 56 -5.75 -7.88 6.29
C TYR A 56 -7.07 -8.08 5.52
N THR A 57 -7.07 -8.89 4.45
CA THR A 57 -8.26 -9.20 3.65
C THR A 57 -9.15 -10.25 4.29
N ASN A 58 -8.54 -11.28 4.89
CA ASN A 58 -9.24 -12.49 5.35
C ASN A 58 -9.67 -12.41 6.82
N ALA A 59 -8.89 -11.73 7.66
CA ALA A 59 -9.11 -11.62 9.09
C ALA A 59 -8.52 -10.29 9.62
N PRO A 60 -9.17 -9.14 9.34
CA PRO A 60 -8.64 -7.81 9.68
C PRO A 60 -8.40 -7.63 11.18
N SER A 61 -9.23 -8.24 12.05
CA SER A 61 -9.00 -8.20 13.50
C SER A 61 -7.74 -8.95 13.93
N LYS A 62 -7.37 -10.04 13.24
CA LYS A 62 -6.09 -10.74 13.48
C LYS A 62 -4.93 -9.91 12.96
N ALA A 63 -5.06 -9.31 11.77
CA ALA A 63 -4.05 -8.41 11.24
C ALA A 63 -3.77 -7.25 12.20
N MET A 64 -4.82 -6.65 12.76
CA MET A 64 -4.71 -5.58 13.75
C MET A 64 -3.99 -6.05 15.03
N ALA A 65 -4.30 -7.26 15.53
CA ALA A 65 -3.61 -7.83 16.68
C ALA A 65 -2.10 -8.02 16.42
N PHE A 66 -1.72 -8.55 15.25
CA PHE A 66 -0.31 -8.69 14.87
C PHE A 66 0.40 -7.34 14.76
N CYS A 67 -0.27 -6.31 14.21
CA CYS A 67 0.30 -4.96 14.17
C CYS A 67 0.55 -4.38 15.56
N PHE A 68 -0.36 -4.59 16.52
CA PHE A 68 -0.16 -4.15 17.90
C PHE A 68 0.97 -4.90 18.59
N GLU A 69 1.10 -6.21 18.37
CA GLU A 69 2.23 -6.98 18.89
C GLU A 69 3.55 -6.47 18.30
N ALA A 70 3.62 -6.27 16.99
CA ALA A 70 4.78 -5.75 16.29
C ALA A 70 5.16 -4.33 16.78
N LYS A 71 4.17 -3.45 16.94
CA LYS A 71 4.34 -2.10 17.50
C LYS A 71 4.94 -2.17 18.91
N ASN A 72 4.31 -2.91 19.81
CA ASN A 72 4.72 -2.97 21.22
C ASN A 72 6.14 -3.56 21.36
N LEU A 73 6.45 -4.59 20.58
CA LEU A 73 7.78 -5.17 20.56
C LEU A 73 8.81 -4.19 19.99
N SER A 74 8.49 -3.51 18.89
CA SER A 74 9.34 -2.49 18.28
C SER A 74 9.66 -1.33 19.24
N GLU A 75 8.66 -0.86 20.01
CA GLU A 75 8.86 0.14 21.07
C GLU A 75 9.83 -0.39 22.14
N LYS A 76 9.64 -1.63 22.60
CA LYS A 76 10.48 -2.25 23.63
C LYS A 76 11.95 -2.37 23.21
N ILE A 77 12.21 -2.72 21.95
CA ILE A 77 13.57 -2.91 21.42
C ILE A 77 14.13 -1.66 20.72
N ASN A 78 13.40 -0.55 20.72
CA ASN A 78 13.74 0.69 20.01
C ASN A 78 13.94 0.53 18.49
N PHE A 79 13.23 -0.42 17.86
CA PHE A 79 13.33 -0.68 16.43
C PHE A 79 12.41 0.25 15.62
N GLN A 80 12.98 1.35 15.11
CA GLN A 80 12.22 2.42 14.46
C GLN A 80 11.55 1.99 13.15
N ASP A 81 12.21 1.17 12.33
CA ASP A 81 11.65 0.75 11.04
C ASP A 81 10.44 -0.18 11.24
N GLY A 82 10.55 -1.13 12.18
CA GLY A 82 9.42 -1.96 12.59
C GLY A 82 8.27 -1.16 13.19
N LEU A 83 8.58 -0.12 13.96
CA LEU A 83 7.56 0.77 14.53
C LEU A 83 6.83 1.59 13.46
N ALA A 84 7.57 2.15 12.49
CA ALA A 84 6.98 2.89 11.37
C ALA A 84 6.07 2.01 10.51
N ASN A 85 6.51 0.79 10.17
CA ASN A 85 5.71 -0.17 9.42
C ASN A 85 4.45 -0.59 10.18
N SER A 86 4.58 -0.85 11.49
CA SER A 86 3.43 -1.18 12.34
C SER A 86 2.39 -0.05 12.35
N TYR A 87 2.84 1.20 12.44
CA TYR A 87 1.96 2.37 12.34
C TYR A 87 1.32 2.50 10.95
N GLY A 88 2.05 2.25 9.86
CA GLY A 88 1.49 2.24 8.51
C GLY A 88 0.35 1.24 8.35
N TRP A 89 0.53 0.01 8.84
CA TRP A 89 -0.51 -1.02 8.80
C TRP A 89 -1.70 -0.71 9.71
N LEU A 90 -1.46 -0.23 10.93
CA LEU A 90 -2.55 0.23 11.81
C LEU A 90 -3.35 1.34 11.16
N ALA A 91 -2.68 2.30 10.52
CA ALA A 91 -3.35 3.39 9.82
C ALA A 91 -4.26 2.88 8.71
N PHE A 92 -3.75 1.97 7.87
CA PHE A 92 -4.52 1.32 6.82
C PHE A 92 -5.73 0.56 7.37
N LEU A 93 -5.54 -0.28 8.39
CA LEU A 93 -6.62 -1.08 8.98
C LEU A 93 -7.69 -0.20 9.63
N TYR A 94 -7.31 0.87 10.31
CA TYR A 94 -8.28 1.83 10.86
C TYR A 94 -9.06 2.60 9.79
N GLU A 95 -8.42 2.90 8.66
CA GLU A 95 -9.11 3.48 7.51
C GLU A 95 -10.18 2.52 6.96
N GLN A 96 -9.86 1.23 6.83
CA GLN A 96 -10.82 0.20 6.39
C GLN A 96 -12.01 0.05 7.37
N GLU A 97 -11.77 0.25 8.68
CA GLU A 97 -12.83 0.27 9.69
C GLU A 97 -13.64 1.59 9.73
N GLY A 98 -13.31 2.57 8.90
CA GLY A 98 -13.92 3.91 8.93
C GLY A 98 -13.52 4.77 10.13
N LYS A 99 -12.53 4.33 10.92
CA LYS A 99 -11.98 5.02 12.09
C LYS A 99 -10.92 6.04 11.67
N ILE A 100 -11.37 7.05 10.91
CA ILE A 100 -10.50 8.02 10.26
C ILE A 100 -9.59 8.81 11.23
N PRO A 101 -10.03 9.24 12.44
CA PRO A 101 -9.15 9.92 13.38
C PRO A 101 -7.94 9.06 13.79
N GLN A 102 -8.16 7.77 14.08
CA GLN A 102 -7.08 6.84 14.41
C GLN A 102 -6.17 6.60 13.20
N ALA A 103 -6.73 6.45 12.00
CA ALA A 103 -5.95 6.27 10.77
C ALA A 103 -4.98 7.44 10.53
N LEU A 104 -5.44 8.68 10.70
CA LEU A 104 -4.60 9.87 10.60
C LEU A 104 -3.55 9.93 11.70
N GLU A 105 -3.92 9.61 12.95
CA GLU A 105 -2.97 9.59 14.07
C GLU A 105 -1.77 8.67 13.78
N TYR A 106 -2.03 7.44 13.34
CA TYR A 106 -0.97 6.48 13.03
C TYR A 106 -0.17 6.88 11.78
N ASN A 107 -0.81 7.44 10.75
CA ASN A 107 -0.08 8.01 9.61
C ASN A 107 0.88 9.14 10.05
N TYR A 108 0.45 10.06 10.91
CA TYR A 108 1.32 11.13 11.40
C TYR A 108 2.46 10.62 12.29
N LYS A 109 2.22 9.56 13.09
CA LYS A 109 3.30 8.89 13.85
C LYS A 109 4.33 8.25 12.92
N ALA A 110 3.89 7.51 11.90
CA ALA A 110 4.78 6.94 10.88
C ALA A 110 5.56 8.04 10.13
N LEU A 111 4.89 9.14 9.79
CA LEU A 111 5.49 10.29 9.10
C LEU A 111 6.60 10.95 9.92
N ALA A 112 6.43 11.05 11.24
CA ALA A 112 7.45 11.60 12.12
C ALA A 112 8.72 10.73 12.13
N ILE A 113 8.56 9.40 12.13
CA ILE A 113 9.69 8.46 12.09
C ILE A 113 10.42 8.55 10.74
N SER A 114 9.69 8.49 9.62
CA SER A 114 10.30 8.53 8.29
C SER A 114 11.07 9.82 8.04
N ARG A 115 10.56 10.97 8.50
CA ARG A 115 11.26 12.26 8.46
C ARG A 115 12.54 12.26 9.28
N LYS A 116 12.48 11.75 10.52
CA LYS A 116 13.65 11.66 11.39
C LYS A 116 14.73 10.77 10.76
N ALA A 117 14.32 9.69 10.12
CA ALA A 117 15.21 8.78 9.37
C ALA A 117 15.66 9.34 8.01
N LYS A 118 15.12 10.49 7.56
CA LYS A 118 15.29 11.05 6.21
C LYS A 118 14.93 10.05 5.09
N ASN A 119 14.02 9.12 5.38
CA ASN A 119 13.54 8.14 4.43
C ASN A 119 12.44 8.77 3.56
N LYS A 120 12.87 9.39 2.45
CA LYS A 120 11.99 10.09 1.51
C LYS A 120 10.98 9.17 0.82
N LYS A 121 11.33 7.89 0.63
CA LYS A 121 10.43 6.91 0.02
C LYS A 121 9.21 6.71 0.90
N ASP A 122 9.43 6.37 2.17
CA ASP A 122 8.32 6.13 3.10
C ASP A 122 7.57 7.42 3.43
N GLU A 123 8.27 8.56 3.57
CA GLU A 123 7.62 9.86 3.71
C GLU A 123 6.67 10.13 2.52
N GLY A 124 7.13 9.91 1.29
CA GLY A 124 6.31 10.06 0.09
C GLY A 124 5.06 9.16 0.09
N THR A 125 5.20 7.90 0.49
CA THR A 125 4.07 6.95 0.60
C THR A 125 3.07 7.39 1.65
N ILE A 126 3.53 7.75 2.85
CA ILE A 126 2.65 8.16 3.96
C ILE A 126 1.89 9.45 3.62
N LEU A 127 2.55 10.43 3.00
CA LEU A 127 1.89 11.65 2.54
C LEU A 127 0.79 11.35 1.51
N ASN A 128 1.00 10.38 0.62
CA ASN A 128 -0.02 9.95 -0.33
C ASN A 128 -1.24 9.32 0.37
N ASN A 129 -1.02 8.53 1.43
CA ASN A 129 -2.10 7.91 2.20
C ASN A 129 -2.91 8.96 2.96
N ILE A 130 -2.24 9.93 3.60
CA ILE A 130 -2.91 11.07 4.26
C ILE A 130 -3.74 11.87 3.25
N ALA A 131 -3.21 12.10 2.04
CA ALA A 131 -3.92 12.80 0.98
C ALA A 131 -5.20 12.07 0.56
N ALA A 132 -5.12 10.74 0.40
CA ALA A 132 -6.27 9.91 0.05
C ALA A 132 -7.37 9.99 1.12
N ILE A 133 -7.01 9.96 2.41
CA ILE A 133 -7.95 10.15 3.51
C ILE A 133 -8.64 11.52 3.42
N TYR A 134 -7.89 12.60 3.22
CA TYR A 134 -8.48 13.94 3.09
C TYR A 134 -9.37 14.09 1.86
N LYS A 135 -8.99 13.50 0.73
CA LYS A 135 -9.83 13.43 -0.47
C LYS A 135 -11.16 12.74 -0.14
N ASN A 136 -11.12 11.59 0.54
CA ASN A 136 -12.31 10.83 0.90
C ASN A 136 -13.23 11.59 1.88
N GLN A 137 -12.67 12.52 2.67
CA GLN A 137 -13.43 13.46 3.51
C GLN A 137 -13.96 14.69 2.76
N GLY A 138 -13.68 14.84 1.47
CA GLY A 138 -14.01 16.04 0.69
C GLY A 138 -13.11 17.25 0.96
N LYS A 139 -12.02 17.08 1.72
CA LYS A 139 -11.02 18.10 2.01
C LYS A 139 -10.01 18.19 0.88
N ILE A 140 -10.48 18.73 -0.25
CA ILE A 140 -9.76 18.67 -1.53
C ILE A 140 -8.47 19.50 -1.53
N ILE A 141 -8.47 20.66 -0.86
CA ILE A 141 -7.29 21.54 -0.80
C ILE A 141 -6.16 20.83 -0.06
N GLU A 142 -6.45 20.25 1.10
CA GLU A 142 -5.51 19.49 1.90
C GLU A 142 -5.00 18.25 1.14
N ALA A 143 -5.91 17.51 0.49
CA ALA A 143 -5.53 16.35 -0.32
C ALA A 143 -4.53 16.71 -1.43
N LEU A 144 -4.76 17.81 -2.15
CA LEU A 144 -3.85 18.28 -3.19
C LEU A 144 -2.48 18.68 -2.62
N GLU A 145 -2.45 19.38 -1.48
CA GLU A 145 -1.18 19.75 -0.84
C GLU A 145 -0.35 18.50 -0.50
N PHE A 146 -0.97 17.50 0.13
CA PHE A 146 -0.28 16.27 0.51
C PHE A 146 0.17 15.44 -0.71
N HIS A 147 -0.67 15.32 -1.76
CA HIS A 147 -0.26 14.65 -3.00
C HIS A 147 0.89 15.38 -3.70
N GLN A 148 0.91 16.71 -3.73
CA GLN A 148 2.00 17.47 -4.33
C GLN A 148 3.32 17.30 -3.56
N ARG A 149 3.26 17.25 -2.23
CA ARG A 149 4.44 16.96 -1.39
C ARG A 149 4.97 15.55 -1.61
N SER A 150 4.07 14.56 -1.69
CA SER A 150 4.43 13.18 -2.05
C SER A 150 5.11 13.12 -3.42
N LEU A 151 4.51 13.76 -4.44
CA LEU A 151 5.04 13.84 -5.79
C LEU A 151 6.44 14.47 -5.83
N LYS A 152 6.67 15.55 -5.06
CA LYS A 152 7.99 16.18 -4.97
C LYS A 152 9.05 15.20 -4.45
N LEU A 153 8.76 14.49 -3.37
CA LEU A 153 9.71 13.52 -2.80
C LEU A 153 9.98 12.36 -3.77
N LYS A 154 8.94 11.82 -4.42
CA LYS A 154 9.08 10.75 -5.42
C LYS A 154 9.90 11.19 -6.63
N LYS A 155 9.77 12.45 -7.08
CA LYS A 155 10.65 13.06 -8.08
C LYS A 155 12.10 13.13 -7.60
N GLU A 156 12.34 13.56 -6.36
CA GLU A 156 13.69 13.67 -5.80
C GLU A 156 14.44 12.33 -5.73
N ILE A 157 13.73 11.22 -5.49
CA ILE A 157 14.32 9.88 -5.42
C ILE A 157 14.26 9.09 -6.73
N GLY A 158 13.68 9.67 -7.79
CA GLY A 158 13.55 9.01 -9.09
C GLY A 158 12.55 7.85 -9.13
N ASP A 159 11.59 7.78 -8.20
CA ASP A 159 10.56 6.74 -8.15
C ASP A 159 9.50 6.97 -9.24
N LYS A 160 9.77 6.46 -10.46
CA LYS A 160 8.91 6.64 -11.63
C LYS A 160 7.49 6.11 -11.40
N GLY A 161 7.35 4.91 -10.86
CA GLY A 161 6.03 4.33 -10.53
C GLY A 161 5.27 5.22 -9.54
N GLY A 162 5.94 5.64 -8.46
CA GLY A 162 5.33 6.55 -7.48
C GLY A 162 4.94 7.90 -8.08
N ILE A 163 5.75 8.48 -8.97
CA ILE A 163 5.45 9.73 -9.68
C ILE A 163 4.18 9.55 -10.51
N SER A 164 4.09 8.46 -11.29
CA SER A 164 2.92 8.13 -12.10
C SER A 164 1.65 8.02 -11.25
N SER A 165 1.68 7.24 -10.16
CA SER A 165 0.53 7.11 -9.26
C SER A 165 0.12 8.45 -8.65
N SER A 166 1.07 9.33 -8.33
CA SER A 166 0.77 10.65 -7.77
C SER A 166 0.11 11.57 -8.79
N TYR A 167 0.52 11.51 -10.06
CA TYR A 167 -0.17 12.23 -11.13
C TYR A 167 -1.60 11.72 -11.33
N ASN A 168 -1.82 10.40 -11.32
CA ASN A 168 -3.17 9.84 -11.38
C ASN A 168 -4.06 10.31 -10.23
N ASN A 169 -3.54 10.31 -8.99
CA ASN A 169 -4.31 10.77 -7.83
C ASN A 169 -4.70 12.26 -7.92
N ILE A 170 -3.79 13.11 -8.41
CA ILE A 170 -4.09 14.53 -8.63
C ILE A 170 -5.09 14.72 -9.78
N GLY A 171 -4.92 13.98 -10.88
CA GLY A 171 -5.86 13.99 -12.00
C GLY A 171 -7.27 13.57 -11.58
N LEU A 172 -7.39 12.56 -10.71
CA LEU A 172 -8.65 12.10 -10.15
C LEU A 172 -9.35 13.17 -9.33
N ILE A 173 -8.60 13.96 -8.55
CA ILE A 173 -9.15 15.08 -7.80
C ILE A 173 -9.71 16.14 -8.75
N TYR A 174 -8.95 16.55 -9.78
CA TYR A 174 -9.44 17.54 -10.74
C TYR A 174 -10.64 17.05 -11.55
N ALA A 175 -10.66 15.77 -11.93
CA ALA A 175 -11.81 15.16 -12.59
C ALA A 175 -13.07 15.24 -11.71
N GLY A 176 -12.93 14.93 -10.40
CA GLY A 176 -14.03 15.05 -9.43
C GLY A 176 -14.54 16.48 -9.22
N GLN A 177 -13.72 17.50 -9.52
CA GLN A 177 -14.11 18.91 -9.51
C GLN A 177 -14.69 19.40 -10.86
N GLY A 178 -14.79 18.55 -11.88
CA GLY A 178 -15.20 18.93 -13.23
C GLY A 178 -14.12 19.69 -14.01
N ARG A 179 -12.89 19.78 -13.49
CA ARG A 179 -11.74 20.42 -14.13
C ARG A 179 -11.07 19.45 -15.10
N ILE A 180 -11.78 19.14 -16.19
CA ILE A 180 -11.40 18.07 -17.12
C ILE A 180 -10.07 18.34 -17.81
N ALA A 181 -9.80 19.58 -18.23
CA ALA A 181 -8.53 19.92 -18.89
C ALA A 181 -7.32 19.67 -17.98
N ASP A 182 -7.41 20.09 -16.70
CA ASP A 182 -6.36 19.82 -15.72
C ASP A 182 -6.21 18.31 -15.48
N ALA A 183 -7.32 17.58 -15.29
CA ALA A 183 -7.28 16.14 -15.08
C ALA A 183 -6.57 15.40 -16.23
N LEU A 184 -6.89 15.74 -17.48
CA LEU A 184 -6.27 15.17 -18.66
C LEU A 184 -4.77 15.46 -18.72
N GLU A 185 -4.32 16.67 -18.37
CA GLU A 185 -2.89 16.99 -18.31
C GLU A 185 -2.15 16.05 -17.34
N TYR A 186 -2.71 15.83 -16.15
CA TYR A 186 -2.12 14.95 -15.15
C TYR A 186 -2.15 13.48 -15.58
N TYR A 187 -3.27 13.00 -16.14
CA TYR A 187 -3.36 11.63 -16.65
C TYR A 187 -2.39 11.38 -17.82
N SER A 188 -2.24 12.33 -18.74
CA SER A 188 -1.25 12.20 -19.83
C SER A 188 0.18 12.12 -19.31
N ARG A 189 0.51 12.85 -18.23
CA ARG A 189 1.83 12.74 -17.58
C ARG A 189 2.05 11.40 -16.89
N SER A 190 1.02 10.80 -16.29
CA SER A 190 1.08 9.45 -15.74
C SER A 190 1.28 8.42 -16.85
N LEU A 191 0.43 8.45 -17.89
CA LEU A 191 0.46 7.50 -18.99
C LEU A 191 1.84 7.45 -19.67
N LYS A 192 2.43 8.61 -19.94
CA LYS A 192 3.77 8.68 -20.54
C LYS A 192 4.83 7.96 -19.71
N ILE A 193 4.74 8.03 -18.37
CA ILE A 193 5.70 7.35 -17.50
C ILE A 193 5.47 5.83 -17.52
N GLU A 194 4.22 5.38 -17.52
CA GLU A 194 3.89 3.95 -17.61
C GLU A 194 4.35 3.35 -18.96
N GLU A 195 4.18 4.09 -20.06
CA GLU A 195 4.71 3.70 -21.38
C GLU A 195 6.24 3.56 -21.35
N ASP A 196 6.95 4.53 -20.79
CA ASP A 196 8.41 4.49 -20.65
C ASP A 196 8.87 3.29 -19.79
N LEU A 197 8.14 2.96 -18.71
CA LEU A 197 8.43 1.83 -17.83
C LEU A 197 8.22 0.49 -18.53
N ASN A 198 7.07 0.31 -19.20
CA ASN A 198 6.75 -0.91 -19.93
C ASN A 198 7.77 -1.20 -21.04
N ASN A 199 8.17 -0.17 -21.78
CA ASN A 199 9.18 -0.30 -22.83
C ASN A 199 10.56 -0.70 -22.26
N ALA A 200 10.93 -0.16 -21.10
CA ALA A 200 12.18 -0.52 -20.43
C ALA A 200 12.18 -1.97 -19.91
N ASP A 201 11.05 -2.44 -19.38
CA ASP A 201 10.91 -3.81 -18.89
C ASP A 201 10.86 -4.81 -20.05
N GLU A 202 10.19 -4.48 -21.15
CA GLU A 202 10.22 -5.29 -22.37
C GLU A 202 11.64 -5.42 -22.95
N PHE A 203 12.42 -4.34 -22.93
CA PHE A 203 13.83 -4.39 -23.33
C PHE A 203 14.66 -5.32 -22.43
N ARG A 204 14.50 -5.22 -21.10
CA ARG A 204 15.21 -6.08 -20.12
C ARG A 204 14.88 -7.56 -20.25
N LEU A 205 13.64 -7.90 -20.61
CA LEU A 205 13.23 -9.30 -20.80
C LEU A 205 13.75 -9.91 -22.10
N ARG A 206 14.22 -9.08 -23.04
CA ARG A 206 14.73 -9.50 -24.35
C ARG A 206 16.26 -9.47 -24.46
N SER A 207 16.96 -8.92 -23.46
CA SER A 207 18.44 -8.82 -23.38
C SER A 207 19.03 -9.88 -22.47
#